data_AF-A0A959L6E5-F1
#
_entry.id   AF-A0A959L6E5-F1
#
_cell.length_a   1.000
_cell.length_b   1.000
_cell.length_c   1.000
_cell.angle_alpha   90.00
_cell.angle_beta   90.00
_cell.angle_gamma   90.00
#
_symmetry.space_group_name_H-M   'P 1'
#
loop_
_entity.id
_entity.type
_entity.pdbx_description
1 polymer ?
#
loop_
_entity_poly.entity_id
_entity_poly.type
_entity_poly.pdbx_seq_one_letter_code
_entity_poly.pdbx_strand_id
1 'polypeptide(L)'
;MGTILAETELKPHKTEYWCGKSTDPEFTEKMTSIVGLYMEPPDNALVICVDEKTQIQALDRTKPLLPLKPGRPKRWTATYKRNGTVSLFAALSVHTGKIIGKTEEKADGNSFLKFLKGIAKKYKNKQLHIILDNHSIHKKSGVLAWLDSRKNISFHYTPTYSSWLNQIEIWFGIMSKDVLKGGVWKSKQELIDQIILYIDTYNKSRAKPFSWNYDGKPLSK
;
A
#
# COMPACT_ATOMS: atom_id res chain seq x y z
N MET A 1 21.64 -17.60 26.41
CA MET A 1 21.37 -16.44 25.52
C MET A 1 20.10 -15.67 25.83
N GLY A 2 19.18 -16.16 26.68
CA GLY A 2 17.96 -15.40 27.03
C GLY A 2 18.14 -14.32 28.11
N THR A 3 19.15 -14.46 28.99
CA THR A 3 19.34 -13.56 30.14
C THR A 3 20.04 -12.25 29.78
N ILE A 4 21.02 -12.29 28.86
CA ILE A 4 21.81 -11.10 28.46
C ILE A 4 20.96 -10.08 27.67
N LEU A 5 19.96 -10.56 26.91
CA LEU A 5 19.05 -9.70 26.14
C LEU A 5 17.91 -9.12 26.99
N ALA A 6 17.69 -9.60 28.21
CA ALA A 6 16.68 -9.06 29.11
C ALA A 6 17.22 -7.94 30.00
N GLU A 7 18.53 -7.96 30.31
CA GLU A 7 19.24 -6.91 31.05
C GLU A 7 19.61 -5.70 30.18
N THR A 8 19.47 -5.82 28.87
CA THR A 8 19.64 -4.73 27.91
C THR A 8 18.30 -4.45 27.24
N GLU A 9 17.90 -3.19 27.04
CA GLU A 9 16.66 -2.84 26.31
C GLU A 9 16.69 -3.19 24.81
N LEU A 10 17.61 -4.07 24.40
CA LEU A 10 17.75 -4.55 23.05
C LEU A 10 16.61 -5.51 22.74
N LYS A 11 15.84 -5.21 21.68
CA LYS A 11 14.75 -6.05 21.17
C LYS A 11 15.09 -6.52 19.76
N PRO A 12 16.02 -7.50 19.56
CA PRO A 12 16.48 -7.91 18.23
C PRO A 12 15.39 -8.48 17.32
N HIS A 13 14.27 -8.92 17.89
CA HIS A 13 13.08 -9.38 17.17
C HIS A 13 12.23 -8.22 16.64
N LYS A 14 12.51 -6.98 17.04
CA LYS A 14 11.91 -5.77 16.50
C LYS A 14 12.81 -5.23 15.40
N THR A 15 12.27 -5.10 14.21
CA THR A 15 12.86 -4.34 13.11
C THR A 15 11.97 -3.13 12.89
N GLU A 16 12.52 -1.95 13.10
CA GLU A 16 11.84 -0.69 12.80
C GLU A 16 12.35 -0.16 11.46
N TYR A 17 11.42 0.20 10.59
CA TYR A 17 11.78 0.91 9.37
C TYR A 17 12.13 2.35 9.75
N TRP A 18 13.42 2.65 9.78
CA TRP A 18 13.90 4.01 9.98
C TRP A 18 14.04 4.68 8.61
N CYS A 19 13.02 5.45 8.22
CA CYS A 19 13.22 6.50 7.24
C CYS A 19 13.81 7.69 7.99
N GLY A 20 15.07 8.03 7.72
CA GLY A 20 15.70 9.20 8.31
C GLY A 20 14.92 10.50 8.05
N LYS A 21 15.41 11.62 8.58
CA LYS A 21 14.80 12.93 8.29
C LYS A 21 14.84 13.17 6.78
N SER A 22 13.67 13.44 6.18
CA SER A 22 13.59 13.78 4.76
C SER A 22 14.50 14.97 4.45
N THR A 23 15.29 14.85 3.39
CA THR A 23 16.15 15.92 2.86
C THR A 23 15.46 16.72 1.77
N ASP A 24 14.15 16.52 1.59
CA ASP A 24 13.35 17.23 0.59
C ASP A 24 13.26 18.71 1.00
N PRO A 25 13.75 19.66 0.18
CA PRO A 25 13.71 21.08 0.53
C PRO A 25 12.27 21.60 0.67
N GLU A 26 11.30 20.94 0.02
CA GLU A 26 9.87 21.28 0.06
C GLU A 26 9.10 20.39 1.04
N PHE A 27 9.78 19.71 1.98
CA PHE A 27 9.18 18.74 2.89
C PHE A 27 7.95 19.30 3.61
N THR A 28 8.10 20.45 4.28
CA THR A 28 7.04 21.06 5.09
C THR A 28 5.85 21.46 4.23
N GLU A 29 6.10 22.03 3.06
CA GLU A 29 5.05 22.50 2.14
C GLU A 29 4.23 21.32 1.60
N LYS A 30 4.90 20.30 1.04
CA LYS A 30 4.25 19.08 0.54
C LYS A 30 3.48 18.36 1.63
N MET A 31 4.09 18.22 2.82
CA MET A 31 3.44 17.60 3.97
C MET A 31 2.19 18.37 4.37
N THR A 32 2.28 19.70 4.50
CA THR A 32 1.14 20.54 4.91
C THR A 32 0.01 20.47 3.89
N SER A 33 0.32 20.52 2.60
CA SER A 33 -0.65 20.37 1.51
C SER A 33 -1.40 19.03 1.60
N ILE A 34 -0.67 17.92 1.76
CA ILE A 34 -1.25 16.58 1.87
C ILE A 34 -2.09 16.43 3.15
N VAL A 35 -1.59 16.91 4.29
CA VAL A 35 -2.34 16.89 5.55
C VAL A 35 -3.61 17.73 5.45
N GLY A 36 -3.55 18.89 4.78
CA GLY A 36 -4.72 19.72 4.48
C GLY A 36 -5.79 18.94 3.74
N LEU A 37 -5.43 18.20 2.69
CA LEU A 37 -6.37 17.35 1.94
C LEU A 37 -6.98 16.23 2.79
N TYR A 38 -6.22 15.66 3.74
CA TYR A 38 -6.74 14.64 4.65
C TYR A 38 -7.74 15.20 5.67
N MET A 39 -7.51 16.42 6.14
CA MET A 39 -8.33 17.05 7.17
C MET A 39 -9.57 17.71 6.58
N GLU A 40 -9.40 18.48 5.51
CA GLU A 40 -10.43 19.31 4.91
C GLU A 40 -10.31 19.27 3.38
N PRO A 41 -10.86 18.23 2.73
CA PRO A 41 -10.82 18.13 1.28
C PRO A 41 -11.69 19.22 0.64
N PRO A 42 -11.31 19.73 -0.55
CA PRO A 42 -12.16 20.67 -1.29
C PRO A 42 -13.55 20.10 -1.60
N ASP A 43 -14.51 20.99 -1.83
CA ASP A 43 -15.87 20.58 -2.20
C ASP A 43 -15.89 19.69 -3.45
N ASN A 44 -16.71 18.64 -3.38
CA ASN A 44 -16.84 17.63 -4.42
C ASN A 44 -15.50 16.95 -4.82
N ALA A 45 -14.51 16.96 -3.93
CA ALA A 45 -13.27 16.23 -4.12
C ALA A 45 -13.39 14.74 -3.76
N LEU A 46 -12.51 13.95 -4.38
CA LEU A 46 -12.13 12.62 -3.96
C LEU A 46 -10.62 12.62 -3.75
N VAL A 47 -10.21 12.53 -2.48
CA VAL A 47 -8.80 12.39 -2.09
C VAL A 47 -8.47 10.90 -2.01
N ILE A 48 -7.48 10.48 -2.80
CA ILE A 48 -7.02 9.10 -2.84
C ILE A 48 -5.51 8.99 -2.68
N CYS A 49 -5.07 8.03 -1.88
CA CYS A 49 -3.68 7.59 -1.79
C CYS A 49 -3.48 6.44 -2.77
N VAL A 50 -2.51 6.55 -3.68
CA VAL A 50 -2.22 5.55 -4.71
C VAL A 50 -0.80 5.06 -4.58
N ASP A 51 -0.62 3.75 -4.70
CA ASP A 51 0.69 3.11 -4.72
C ASP A 51 0.57 1.70 -5.34
N GLU A 52 1.71 1.06 -5.58
CA GLU A 52 1.85 -0.30 -6.05
C GLU A 52 2.50 -1.23 -5.03
N LYS A 53 1.89 -2.39 -4.84
CA LYS A 53 2.56 -3.53 -4.24
C LYS A 53 3.04 -4.46 -5.33
N THR A 54 4.33 -4.36 -5.66
CA THR A 54 4.94 -5.16 -6.73
C THR A 54 5.41 -6.52 -6.23
N GLN A 55 5.58 -7.46 -7.16
CA GLN A 55 6.22 -8.77 -6.93
C GLN A 55 5.57 -9.63 -5.83
N ILE A 56 4.25 -9.58 -5.69
CA ILE A 56 3.50 -10.45 -4.77
C ILE A 56 3.62 -11.89 -5.29
N GLN A 57 4.32 -12.74 -4.55
CA GLN A 57 4.63 -14.10 -4.97
C GLN A 57 3.50 -15.07 -4.62
N ALA A 58 2.99 -15.79 -5.62
CA ALA A 58 2.15 -16.97 -5.40
C ALA A 58 3.03 -18.13 -4.93
N LEU A 59 2.94 -18.44 -3.63
CA LEU A 59 3.68 -19.52 -2.98
C LEU A 59 2.77 -20.69 -2.67
N ASP A 60 3.13 -21.88 -3.11
CA ASP A 60 2.52 -23.15 -2.69
C ASP A 60 3.48 -23.94 -1.79
N ARG A 61 2.96 -24.95 -1.08
CA ARG A 61 3.73 -25.80 -0.17
C ARG A 61 3.98 -27.16 -0.79
N THR A 62 5.22 -27.62 -0.65
CA THR A 62 5.65 -28.91 -1.17
C THR A 62 5.10 -30.09 -0.37
N LYS A 63 4.64 -29.86 0.87
CA LYS A 63 3.94 -30.85 1.69
C LYS A 63 2.71 -30.25 2.38
N PRO A 64 1.71 -31.08 2.74
CA PRO A 64 0.56 -30.66 3.52
C PRO A 64 0.95 -30.00 4.85
N LEU A 65 0.15 -29.01 5.25
CA LEU A 65 0.29 -28.35 6.54
C LEU A 65 0.08 -29.35 7.68
N LEU A 66 1.00 -29.36 8.64
CA LEU A 66 0.80 -30.07 9.90
C LEU A 66 -0.01 -29.14 10.83
N PRO A 67 -1.23 -29.53 11.22
CA PRO A 67 -2.09 -28.68 12.04
C PRO A 67 -1.47 -28.45 13.42
N LEU A 68 -1.86 -27.34 14.04
CA LEU A 68 -1.53 -27.05 15.43
C LEU A 68 -2.10 -28.16 16.33
N LYS A 69 -1.29 -28.67 17.27
CA LYS A 69 -1.74 -29.60 18.33
C LYS A 69 -1.19 -29.12 19.67
N PRO A 70 -1.81 -29.47 20.82
CA PRO A 70 -1.22 -29.19 22.13
C PRO A 70 0.23 -29.67 22.20
N GLY A 71 1.15 -28.78 22.62
CA GLY A 71 2.59 -29.05 22.67
C GLY A 71 3.32 -29.12 21.31
N ARG A 72 2.63 -28.90 20.17
CA ARG A 72 3.24 -28.91 18.83
C ARG A 72 2.80 -27.69 18.01
N PRO A 73 3.68 -26.69 17.79
CA PRO A 73 3.34 -25.54 16.96
C PRO A 73 3.02 -25.97 15.53
N LYS A 74 2.20 -25.16 14.84
CA LYS A 74 1.95 -25.31 13.39
C LYS A 74 3.29 -25.31 12.65
N ARG A 75 3.57 -26.34 11.86
CA ARG A 75 4.83 -26.47 11.11
C ARG A 75 4.60 -26.27 9.62
N TRP A 76 5.51 -25.54 9.00
CA TRP A 76 5.61 -25.36 7.56
C TRP A 76 6.83 -26.12 7.06
N THR A 77 6.77 -26.69 5.86
CA THR A 77 8.00 -27.08 5.18
C THR A 77 8.80 -25.84 4.80
N ALA A 78 10.12 -25.89 5.00
CA ALA A 78 11.02 -24.85 4.54
C ALA A 78 10.98 -24.71 3.00
N THR A 79 10.70 -25.80 2.29
CA THR A 79 10.55 -25.83 0.84
C THR A 79 9.17 -25.34 0.40
N TYR A 80 9.16 -24.55 -0.67
CA TYR A 80 7.97 -23.97 -1.30
C TYR A 80 8.07 -24.07 -2.83
N LYS A 81 6.93 -24.03 -3.50
CA LYS A 81 6.85 -23.94 -4.97
C LYS A 81 6.41 -22.53 -5.35
N ARG A 82 7.13 -21.90 -6.28
CA ARG A 82 6.79 -20.58 -6.83
C ARG A 82 5.88 -20.77 -8.04
N ASN A 83 4.71 -20.14 -8.02
CA ASN A 83 3.73 -20.19 -9.10
C ASN A 83 3.60 -18.85 -9.86
N GLY A 84 4.65 -18.02 -9.80
CA GLY A 84 4.70 -16.70 -10.43
C GLY A 84 4.43 -15.54 -9.47
N THR A 85 4.53 -14.33 -9.99
CA THR A 85 4.33 -13.07 -9.25
C THR A 85 3.21 -12.24 -9.89
N VAL A 86 2.62 -11.38 -9.06
CA VAL A 86 1.57 -10.43 -9.44
C VAL A 86 1.95 -9.07 -8.86
N SER A 87 1.66 -8.00 -9.59
CA SER A 87 1.69 -6.65 -9.03
C SER A 87 0.27 -6.16 -8.80
N LEU A 88 0.05 -5.40 -7.72
CA LEU A 88 -1.22 -4.78 -7.40
C LEU A 88 -1.06 -3.26 -7.39
N PHE A 89 -1.78 -2.56 -8.27
CA PHE A 89 -2.04 -1.14 -8.09
C PHE A 89 -3.25 -0.98 -7.18
N ALA A 90 -3.16 -0.11 -6.17
CA ALA A 90 -4.25 0.15 -5.26
C ALA A 90 -4.42 1.65 -4.99
N ALA A 91 -5.68 2.05 -4.81
CA ALA A 91 -6.07 3.40 -4.44
C ALA A 91 -6.96 3.34 -3.19
N LEU A 92 -6.57 4.02 -2.13
CA LEU A 92 -7.32 4.19 -0.90
C LEU A 92 -8.04 5.53 -0.92
N SER A 93 -9.36 5.52 -0.82
CA SER A 93 -10.17 6.73 -0.61
C SER A 93 -10.11 7.15 0.85
N VAL A 94 -9.38 8.23 1.14
CA VAL A 94 -9.01 8.65 2.51
C VAL A 94 -10.24 8.77 3.41
N HIS A 95 -11.26 9.50 2.98
CA HIS A 95 -12.45 9.80 3.79
C HIS A 95 -13.49 8.67 3.85
N THR A 96 -13.25 7.53 3.19
CA THR A 96 -14.17 6.37 3.27
C THR A 96 -13.48 5.08 3.66
N GLY A 97 -12.14 5.03 3.61
CA GLY A 97 -11.37 3.81 3.78
C GLY A 97 -11.51 2.79 2.64
N LYS A 98 -12.27 3.11 1.57
CA LYS A 98 -12.50 2.17 0.47
C LYS A 98 -11.27 2.03 -0.41
N ILE A 99 -11.06 0.81 -0.89
CA ILE A 99 -9.96 0.42 -1.76
C ILE A 99 -10.47 0.15 -3.16
N ILE A 100 -9.76 0.67 -4.15
CA ILE A 100 -9.89 0.28 -5.54
C ILE A 100 -8.56 -0.39 -5.90
N GLY A 101 -8.59 -1.67 -6.23
CA GLY A 101 -7.37 -2.39 -6.59
C GLY A 101 -7.48 -3.01 -7.98
N LYS A 102 -6.32 -3.15 -8.62
CA LYS A 102 -6.19 -3.84 -9.89
C LYS A 102 -4.86 -4.57 -9.97
N THR A 103 -4.94 -5.88 -10.23
CA THR A 103 -3.75 -6.70 -10.45
C THR A 103 -3.27 -6.59 -11.88
N GLU A 104 -1.95 -6.54 -12.08
CA GLU A 104 -1.28 -6.52 -13.38
C GLU A 104 -0.07 -7.47 -13.32
N GLU A 105 0.34 -8.02 -14.46
CA GLU A 105 1.54 -8.87 -14.52
C GLU A 105 2.84 -8.07 -14.37
N LYS A 106 2.84 -6.82 -14.83
CA LYS A 106 3.97 -5.89 -14.76
C LYS A 106 3.50 -4.56 -14.19
N ALA A 107 4.30 -4.01 -13.27
CA ALA A 107 4.09 -2.67 -12.75
C ALA A 107 4.92 -1.68 -13.58
N ASP A 108 4.33 -1.18 -14.65
CA ASP A 108 4.94 -0.15 -15.51
C ASP A 108 4.02 1.07 -15.65
N GLY A 109 4.55 2.15 -16.23
CA GLY A 109 3.82 3.41 -16.40
C GLY A 109 2.56 3.29 -17.26
N ASN A 110 2.52 2.34 -18.21
CA ASN A 110 1.33 2.11 -19.04
C ASN A 110 0.20 1.45 -18.25
N SER A 111 0.55 0.46 -17.44
CA SER A 111 -0.36 -0.25 -16.55
C SER A 111 -0.88 0.68 -15.44
N PHE A 112 0.02 1.52 -14.89
CA PHE A 112 -0.34 2.60 -13.97
C PHE A 112 -1.32 3.59 -14.60
N LEU A 113 -1.03 4.09 -15.81
CA LEU A 113 -1.93 4.98 -16.53
C LEU A 113 -3.30 4.33 -16.80
N LYS A 114 -3.33 3.05 -17.18
CA LYS A 114 -4.57 2.30 -17.39
C LYS A 114 -5.38 2.21 -16.10
N PHE A 115 -4.73 2.01 -14.96
CA PHE A 115 -5.37 2.03 -13.64
C PHE A 115 -5.98 3.40 -13.31
N LEU A 116 -5.21 4.49 -13.46
CA LEU A 116 -5.69 5.84 -13.22
C LEU A 116 -6.85 6.24 -14.15
N LYS A 117 -6.80 5.87 -15.43
CA LYS A 117 -7.91 6.09 -16.37
C LYS A 117 -9.20 5.39 -15.91
N GLY A 118 -9.08 4.21 -15.30
CA GLY A 118 -10.22 3.50 -14.72
C GLY A 118 -10.88 4.27 -13.58
N ILE A 119 -10.06 4.82 -12.67
CA ILE A 119 -10.52 5.66 -11.56
C ILE A 119 -11.16 6.95 -12.09
N ALA A 120 -10.48 7.65 -13.00
CA ALA A 120 -10.98 8.89 -13.60
C ALA A 120 -12.31 8.69 -14.33
N LYS A 121 -12.50 7.55 -15.01
CA LYS A 121 -13.78 7.20 -15.64
C LYS A 121 -14.89 6.99 -14.61
N LYS A 122 -14.59 6.29 -13.51
CA LYS A 122 -15.55 6.01 -12.42
C LYS A 122 -15.98 7.28 -11.69
N TYR A 123 -15.07 8.24 -11.52
CA TYR A 123 -15.29 9.49 -10.78
C TYR A 123 -15.19 10.74 -11.67
N LYS A 124 -15.73 10.68 -12.89
CA LYS A 124 -15.64 11.76 -13.89
C LYS A 124 -16.22 13.11 -13.46
N ASN A 125 -17.12 13.11 -12.46
CA ASN A 125 -17.82 14.30 -11.95
C ASN A 125 -17.20 14.84 -10.65
N LYS A 126 -16.02 14.36 -10.24
CA LYS A 126 -15.33 14.77 -9.00
C LYS A 126 -13.98 15.42 -9.30
N GLN A 127 -13.51 16.25 -8.36
CA GLN A 127 -12.13 16.71 -8.33
C GLN A 127 -11.26 15.62 -7.71
N LEU A 128 -10.34 15.05 -8.47
CA LEU A 128 -9.48 13.94 -8.01
C LEU A 128 -8.16 14.49 -7.49
N HIS A 129 -7.94 14.37 -6.19
CA HIS A 129 -6.65 14.66 -5.57
C HIS A 129 -5.95 13.33 -5.32
N ILE A 130 -4.92 13.05 -6.12
CA ILE A 130 -4.19 11.78 -6.07
C ILE A 130 -2.88 12.03 -5.33
N ILE A 131 -2.69 11.36 -4.21
CA ILE A 131 -1.48 11.40 -3.40
C ILE A 131 -0.67 10.15 -3.72
N LEU A 132 0.60 10.33 -4.07
CA LEU A 132 1.49 9.25 -4.52
C LEU A 132 2.94 9.58 -4.17
N ASP A 133 3.81 8.57 -4.21
CA ASP A 133 5.24 8.76 -4.03
C ASP A 133 5.94 9.28 -5.31
N ASN A 134 7.26 9.48 -5.22
CA ASN A 134 8.06 9.99 -6.33
C ASN A 134 8.52 8.91 -7.33
N HIS A 135 7.93 7.71 -7.32
CA HIS A 135 8.38 6.61 -8.15
C HIS A 135 8.34 6.96 -9.65
N SER A 136 9.35 6.49 -10.38
CA SER A 136 9.59 6.91 -11.77
C SER A 136 8.44 6.58 -12.73
N ILE A 137 7.63 5.56 -12.42
CA ILE A 137 6.48 5.18 -13.25
C ILE A 137 5.40 6.26 -13.24
N HIS A 138 5.29 7.02 -12.14
CA HIS A 138 4.32 8.11 -11.98
C HIS A 138 4.67 9.32 -12.84
N LYS A 139 5.95 9.47 -13.21
CA LYS A 139 6.50 10.59 -13.97
C LYS A 139 6.79 10.23 -15.44
N LYS A 140 6.30 9.08 -15.92
CA LYS A 140 6.40 8.71 -17.34
C LYS A 140 5.67 9.74 -18.20
N SER A 141 6.23 10.07 -19.36
CA SER A 141 5.69 11.09 -20.26
C SER A 141 4.21 10.89 -20.61
N GLY A 142 3.78 9.64 -20.85
CA GLY A 142 2.37 9.34 -21.11
C GLY A 142 1.44 9.57 -19.91
N VAL A 143 1.95 9.45 -18.68
CA VAL A 143 1.20 9.75 -17.45
C VAL A 143 1.09 11.25 -17.28
N LEU A 144 2.18 11.99 -17.42
CA LEU A 144 2.21 13.45 -17.31
C LEU A 144 1.35 14.12 -18.39
N ALA A 145 1.50 13.72 -19.65
CA ALA A 145 0.66 14.23 -20.74
C ALA A 145 -0.84 13.95 -20.53
N TRP A 146 -1.18 12.81 -19.94
CA TRP A 146 -2.57 12.52 -19.57
C TRP A 146 -3.04 13.39 -18.41
N LEU A 147 -2.21 13.61 -17.39
CA LEU A 147 -2.52 14.50 -16.28
C LEU A 147 -2.75 15.94 -16.76
N ASP A 148 -1.87 16.46 -17.61
CA ASP A 148 -1.96 17.83 -18.16
C ASP A 148 -3.25 18.03 -18.99
N SER A 149 -3.78 16.97 -19.59
CA SER A 149 -5.06 17.00 -20.32
C SER A 149 -6.30 17.06 -19.41
N ARG A 150 -6.14 16.98 -18.08
CA ARG A 150 -7.24 16.81 -17.12
C ARG A 150 -7.24 17.92 -16.08
N LYS A 151 -8.16 18.87 -16.24
CA LYS A 151 -8.35 19.97 -15.28
C LYS A 151 -8.87 19.53 -13.90
N ASN A 152 -9.49 18.35 -13.81
CA ASN A 152 -10.11 17.86 -12.58
C ASN A 152 -9.28 16.82 -11.82
N ILE A 153 -7.99 16.68 -12.16
CA ILE A 153 -7.08 15.71 -11.54
C ILE A 153 -5.81 16.44 -11.14
N SER A 154 -5.38 16.27 -9.90
CA SER A 154 -4.14 16.84 -9.38
C SER A 154 -3.32 15.78 -8.68
N PHE A 155 -2.02 15.75 -8.97
CA PHE A 155 -1.06 14.87 -8.28
C PHE A 155 -0.39 15.63 -7.13
N HIS A 156 -0.32 14.97 -5.98
CA HIS A 156 0.31 15.46 -4.76
C HIS A 156 1.39 14.47 -4.37
N TYR A 157 2.64 14.81 -4.68
CA TYR A 157 3.77 13.93 -4.40
C TYR A 157 4.15 14.01 -2.92
N THR A 158 4.26 12.88 -2.25
CA THR A 158 4.82 12.84 -0.89
C THR A 158 6.26 13.33 -0.91
N PRO A 159 6.76 13.97 0.17
CA PRO A 159 8.17 14.27 0.25
C PRO A 159 9.05 13.01 0.13
N THR A 160 10.29 13.20 -0.31
CA THR A 160 11.24 12.08 -0.37
C THR A 160 11.42 11.43 1.02
N TYR A 161 11.61 10.11 1.07
CA TYR A 161 11.69 9.31 2.31
C TYR A 161 10.49 9.45 3.27
N SER A 162 9.30 9.78 2.74
CA SER A 162 8.09 10.03 3.56
C SER A 162 6.92 9.15 3.15
N SER A 163 7.17 7.87 2.85
CA SER A 163 6.13 6.90 2.49
C SER A 163 5.07 6.72 3.59
N TRP A 164 5.41 6.99 4.85
CA TRP A 164 4.46 7.02 5.98
C TRP A 164 3.32 8.03 5.81
N LEU A 165 3.49 9.04 4.95
CA LEU A 165 2.45 10.00 4.61
C LEU A 165 1.44 9.45 3.59
N ASN A 166 1.81 8.42 2.82
CA ASN A 166 0.93 7.75 1.87
C ASN A 166 0.08 6.67 2.58
N GLN A 167 -1.16 6.99 2.97
CA GLN A 167 -1.97 6.13 3.84
C GLN A 167 -2.29 4.74 3.24
N ILE A 168 -2.17 4.57 1.92
CA ILE A 168 -2.33 3.25 1.28
C ILE A 168 -1.31 2.22 1.79
N GLU A 169 -0.12 2.67 2.23
CA GLU A 169 0.89 1.80 2.85
C GLU A 169 0.38 1.11 4.11
N ILE A 170 -0.49 1.78 4.88
CA ILE A 170 -1.16 1.20 6.06
C ILE A 170 -2.02 0.02 5.61
N TRP A 171 -2.81 0.20 4.55
CA TRP A 171 -3.66 -0.85 4.01
C TRP A 171 -2.84 -2.01 3.42
N PHE A 172 -1.74 -1.74 2.73
CA PHE A 172 -0.83 -2.80 2.29
C PHE A 172 -0.25 -3.57 3.46
N GLY A 173 0.04 -2.93 4.59
CA GLY A 173 0.43 -3.59 5.84
C GLY A 173 -0.65 -4.53 6.37
N ILE A 174 -1.93 -4.10 6.36
CA ILE A 174 -3.08 -4.91 6.77
C ILE A 174 -3.24 -6.11 5.81
N MET A 175 -3.34 -5.87 4.51
CA MET A 175 -3.50 -6.93 3.51
C MET A 175 -2.32 -7.93 3.52
N SER A 176 -1.10 -7.44 3.77
CA SER A 176 0.06 -8.33 3.91
C SER A 176 -0.08 -9.27 5.10
N LYS A 177 -0.65 -8.82 6.22
CA LYS A 177 -0.89 -9.65 7.41
C LYS A 177 -2.07 -10.60 7.22
N ASP A 178 -3.14 -10.11 6.62
CA ASP A 178 -4.42 -10.83 6.53
C ASP A 178 -4.45 -11.84 5.39
N VAL A 179 -3.79 -11.54 4.27
CA VAL A 179 -3.81 -12.35 3.04
C VAL A 179 -2.45 -12.96 2.74
N LEU A 180 -1.39 -12.15 2.75
CA LEU A 180 -0.09 -12.60 2.24
C LEU A 180 0.67 -13.49 3.21
N LYS A 181 0.61 -13.16 4.50
CA LYS A 181 1.34 -13.87 5.54
C LYS A 181 0.79 -15.27 5.74
N GLY A 182 1.52 -16.26 5.23
CA GLY A 182 1.09 -17.65 5.28
C GLY A 182 -0.02 -17.99 4.29
N GLY A 183 -0.16 -17.20 3.22
CA GLY A 183 -0.98 -17.59 2.08
C GLY A 183 -0.38 -18.79 1.33
N VAL A 184 -1.24 -19.57 0.70
CA VAL A 184 -0.89 -20.73 -0.13
C VAL A 184 -1.73 -20.67 -1.40
N TRP A 185 -1.08 -20.62 -2.56
CA TRP A 185 -1.73 -20.55 -3.87
C TRP A 185 -1.03 -21.44 -4.87
N LYS A 186 -1.79 -22.38 -5.46
CA LYS A 186 -1.31 -23.35 -6.45
C LYS A 186 -1.14 -22.74 -7.84
N SER A 187 -1.68 -21.54 -8.06
CA SER A 187 -1.52 -20.78 -9.29
C SER A 187 -1.47 -19.27 -9.04
N LYS A 188 -1.00 -18.53 -10.05
CA LYS A 188 -1.08 -17.07 -10.08
C LYS A 188 -2.54 -16.58 -10.03
N GLN A 189 -3.46 -17.29 -10.68
CA GLN A 189 -4.87 -16.92 -10.72
C GLN A 189 -5.53 -17.01 -9.35
N GLU A 190 -5.24 -18.06 -8.58
CA GLU A 190 -5.76 -18.19 -7.20
C GLU A 190 -5.32 -17.01 -6.31
N LEU A 191 -4.08 -16.53 -6.47
CA LEU A 191 -3.61 -15.33 -5.77
C LEU A 191 -4.40 -14.08 -6.19
N ILE A 192 -4.63 -13.90 -7.50
CA ILE A 192 -5.41 -12.77 -8.04
C ILE A 192 -6.82 -12.80 -7.46
N ASP A 193 -7.51 -13.93 -7.54
CA ASP A 193 -8.89 -14.09 -7.06
C ASP A 193 -8.99 -13.81 -5.56
N GLN A 194 -8.01 -14.29 -4.78
CA GLN A 194 -7.95 -14.04 -3.34
C GLN A 194 -7.74 -12.55 -3.01
N ILE A 195 -6.89 -11.84 -3.77
CA ILE A 195 -6.66 -10.40 -3.59
C ILE A 195 -7.93 -9.62 -3.89
N ILE A 196 -8.59 -9.91 -5.02
CA ILE A 196 -9.83 -9.21 -5.42
C ILE A 196 -10.95 -9.48 -4.42
N LEU A 197 -11.15 -10.75 -4.02
CA LEU A 197 -12.12 -11.13 -2.99
C LEU A 197 -11.86 -10.40 -1.67
N TYR A 198 -10.59 -10.29 -1.27
CA TYR A 198 -10.22 -9.59 -0.05
C TYR A 198 -10.54 -8.09 -0.13
N ILE A 199 -10.24 -7.42 -1.25
CA ILE A 199 -10.58 -6.02 -1.46
C ILE A 199 -12.09 -5.81 -1.34
N ASP A 200 -12.89 -6.66 -1.99
CA ASP A 200 -14.35 -6.57 -1.93
C ASP A 200 -14.88 -6.81 -0.52
N THR A 201 -14.33 -7.79 0.19
CA THR A 201 -14.71 -8.10 1.57
C THR A 201 -14.32 -6.96 2.51
N TYR A 202 -13.11 -6.42 2.37
CA TYR A 202 -12.61 -5.29 3.14
C TYR A 202 -13.50 -4.06 2.94
N ASN A 203 -13.85 -3.75 1.68
CA ASN A 203 -14.73 -2.64 1.34
C ASN A 203 -16.14 -2.75 1.94
N LYS A 204 -16.66 -3.97 2.09
CA LYS A 204 -17.99 -4.22 2.66
C LYS A 204 -18.01 -4.20 4.19
N SER A 205 -16.94 -4.68 4.82
CA SER A 205 -16.95 -5.00 6.26
C SER A 205 -16.04 -4.15 7.14
N ARG A 206 -14.98 -3.55 6.57
CA ARG A 206 -13.91 -2.89 7.34
C ARG A 206 -13.54 -1.49 6.86
N ALA A 207 -13.93 -1.12 5.64
CA ALA A 207 -13.59 0.19 5.08
C ALA A 207 -14.17 1.31 5.96
N LYS A 208 -13.24 2.06 6.55
CA LYS A 208 -13.48 3.29 7.29
C LYS A 208 -12.21 4.14 7.23
N PRO A 209 -12.31 5.47 7.37
CA PRO A 209 -11.14 6.33 7.45
C PRO A 209 -10.13 5.81 8.48
N PHE A 210 -8.85 5.86 8.15
CA PHE A 210 -7.82 5.56 9.14
C PHE A 210 -7.70 6.71 10.12
N SER A 211 -7.71 6.39 11.42
CA SER A 211 -7.28 7.32 12.45
C SER A 211 -5.77 7.47 12.33
N TRP A 212 -5.35 8.51 11.61
CA TRP A 212 -3.95 8.83 11.36
C TRP A 212 -3.56 10.02 12.22
N ASN A 213 -2.67 9.79 13.19
CA ASN A 213 -2.15 10.83 14.07
C ASN A 213 -0.68 11.08 13.72
N TYR A 214 -0.35 12.33 13.39
CA TYR A 214 1.02 12.81 13.29
C TYR A 214 1.22 13.91 14.31
N ASP A 215 2.10 13.68 15.29
CA ASP A 215 2.33 14.60 16.41
C ASP A 215 3.34 15.72 16.08
N GLY A 216 3.81 15.79 14.82
CA GLY A 216 4.73 16.84 14.36
C GLY A 216 6.13 16.76 14.97
N LYS A 217 6.42 15.77 15.81
CA LYS A 217 7.72 15.62 16.45
C LYS A 217 8.58 14.72 15.56
N PRO A 218 9.56 15.25 14.81
CA PRO A 218 10.60 14.38 14.28
C PRO A 218 11.20 13.61 15.46
N LEU A 219 11.27 12.28 15.36
CA LEU A 219 11.94 11.45 16.37
C LEU A 219 13.33 12.05 16.59
N SER A 220 13.52 12.70 17.72
CA SER A 220 14.81 13.24 18.13
C SER A 220 15.74 12.05 18.35
N LYS A 221 16.93 12.11 17.76
CA LYS A 221 18.01 11.15 17.97
C LYS A 221 18.30 10.97 19.46
#